data_AF-A0A4R6PSE2-F1
#
_entry.id   AF-A0A4R6PSE2-F1
#
_cell.length_a   1.000
_cell.length_b   1.000
_cell.length_c   1.000
_cell.angle_alpha   90.00
_cell.angle_beta   90.00
_cell.angle_gamma   90.00
#
_symmetry.space_group_name_H-M   'P 1'
#
loop_
_entity.id
_entity.type
_entity.pdbx_description
1 polymer ?
#
loop_
_entity_poly.entity_id
_entity_poly.type
_entity_poly.pdbx_seq_one_letter_code
_entity_poly.pdbx_strand_id
1 'polypeptide(L)'
;MAIGHTSWTTITLHPLVLGPHNVPAITDPAAVAQDLPLAALSAVTHARENDIGAILEAIVTALRRMDGNEATEFYVELIEQGISHTEAAETWRKYMTADLSFFRSESAQKLREQGRAEGRMQDLLMILQHRGVAVSDVAADRIRACDDEAQLTTWLRRSLDVSSVDQLFGE
;
A
#
# COMPACT_ATOMS: atom_id res chain seq x y z
N MET A 1 -16.88 28.35 3.98
CA MET A 1 -15.84 29.39 3.84
C MET A 1 -16.00 30.08 2.50
N ALA A 2 -16.22 31.39 2.47
CA ALA A 2 -16.29 32.17 1.23
C ALA A 2 -14.89 32.65 0.82
N ILE A 3 -14.51 32.45 -0.44
CA ILE A 3 -13.22 32.83 -1.01
C ILE A 3 -13.48 33.80 -2.16
N GLY A 4 -12.80 34.94 -2.16
CA GLY A 4 -12.93 35.97 -3.19
C GLY A 4 -12.53 37.34 -2.70
N HIS A 5 -12.72 38.33 -3.56
CA HIS A 5 -12.56 39.75 -3.20
C HIS A 5 -13.60 40.13 -2.15
N THR A 6 -13.28 41.09 -1.27
CA THR A 6 -14.18 41.48 -0.17
C THR A 6 -15.55 41.94 -0.63
N SER A 7 -15.63 42.52 -1.84
CA SER A 7 -16.88 42.97 -2.48
C SER A 7 -17.56 41.92 -3.37
N TRP A 8 -16.92 40.77 -3.63
CA TRP A 8 -17.47 39.73 -4.52
C TRP A 8 -16.98 38.33 -4.10
N THR A 9 -17.91 37.46 -3.70
CA THR A 9 -17.59 36.06 -3.43
C THR A 9 -17.49 35.28 -4.74
N THR A 10 -16.33 34.69 -5.00
CA THR A 10 -16.09 33.91 -6.22
C THR A 10 -16.39 32.42 -6.00
N ILE A 11 -16.10 31.89 -4.80
CA ILE A 11 -16.28 30.49 -4.44
C ILE A 11 -16.82 30.40 -3.00
N THR A 12 -17.72 29.45 -2.75
CA THR A 12 -18.09 29.03 -1.39
C THR A 12 -17.70 27.57 -1.18
N LEU A 13 -16.78 27.33 -0.25
CA LEU A 13 -16.29 26.00 0.12
C LEU A 13 -17.05 25.45 1.33
N HIS A 14 -17.54 24.23 1.22
CA HIS A 14 -18.14 23.45 2.30
C HIS A 14 -17.29 22.19 2.51
N PRO A 15 -16.21 22.24 3.30
CA PRO A 15 -15.34 21.10 3.49
C PRO A 15 -16.05 20.01 4.31
N LEU A 16 -15.94 18.76 3.85
CA LEU A 16 -16.29 17.60 4.67
C LEU A 16 -15.07 17.26 5.53
N VAL A 17 -15.19 17.46 6.84
CA VAL A 17 -14.13 17.13 7.81
C VAL A 17 -14.49 15.81 8.45
N LEU A 18 -13.64 14.80 8.29
CA LEU A 18 -13.80 13.50 8.96
C LEU A 18 -13.17 13.55 10.35
N GLY A 19 -13.89 13.05 11.35
CA GLY A 19 -13.46 12.99 12.73
C GLY A 19 -14.35 12.07 13.58
N PRO A 20 -14.09 11.93 14.88
CA PRO A 20 -14.84 11.02 15.75
C PRO A 20 -16.36 11.23 15.81
N HIS A 21 -16.82 12.41 15.40
CA HIS A 21 -18.22 12.79 15.38
C HIS A 21 -18.97 12.30 14.13
N ASN A 22 -18.27 11.84 13.08
CA ASN A 22 -18.88 11.37 11.83
C ASN A 22 -18.20 10.16 11.19
N VAL A 23 -17.09 9.68 11.74
CA VAL A 23 -16.50 8.38 11.44
C VAL A 23 -16.88 7.42 12.58
N PRO A 24 -17.37 6.21 12.27
CA PRO A 24 -17.69 5.24 13.32
C PRO A 24 -16.42 4.64 13.94
N ALA A 25 -16.47 4.35 15.24
CA ALA A 25 -15.48 3.53 15.92
C ALA A 25 -15.63 2.06 15.48
N ILE A 26 -14.63 1.51 14.80
CA ILE A 26 -14.64 0.12 14.33
C ILE A 26 -13.89 -0.76 15.33
N THR A 27 -14.64 -1.47 16.18
CA THR A 27 -14.09 -2.31 17.27
C THR A 27 -14.35 -3.82 17.09
N ASP A 28 -14.98 -4.22 15.98
CA ASP A 28 -15.19 -5.62 15.63
C ASP A 28 -14.17 -6.08 14.57
N PRO A 29 -13.32 -7.08 14.84
CA PRO A 29 -12.39 -7.63 13.86
C PRO A 29 -13.06 -8.12 12.57
N ALA A 30 -14.31 -8.62 12.63
CA ALA A 30 -15.03 -9.05 11.44
C ALA A 30 -15.40 -7.86 10.54
N ALA A 31 -15.78 -6.72 11.14
CA ALA A 31 -16.02 -5.48 10.41
C ALA A 31 -14.73 -4.92 9.79
N VAL A 32 -13.60 -5.02 10.49
CA VAL A 32 -12.28 -4.64 9.92
C VAL A 32 -11.94 -5.48 8.69
N ALA A 33 -12.14 -6.80 8.76
CA ALA A 33 -11.83 -7.68 7.63
C ALA A 33 -12.71 -7.40 6.39
N GLN A 34 -13.92 -6.86 6.59
CA GLN A 34 -14.81 -6.44 5.51
C GLN A 34 -14.42 -5.10 4.89
N ASP A 35 -13.96 -4.15 5.72
CA ASP A 35 -13.61 -2.79 5.29
C ASP A 35 -12.41 -2.23 6.07
N LEU A 36 -11.22 -2.72 5.71
CA LEU A 36 -9.94 -2.22 6.24
C LEU A 36 -9.73 -0.72 5.98
N PRO A 37 -10.09 -0.15 4.81
CA PRO A 37 -10.01 1.30 4.59
C PRO A 37 -10.77 2.12 5.64
N LEU A 38 -12.02 1.74 5.93
CA LEU A 38 -12.83 2.43 6.94
C LEU A 38 -12.25 2.23 8.35
N ALA A 39 -11.77 1.02 8.67
CA ALA A 39 -11.12 0.76 9.95
C ALA A 39 -9.84 1.60 10.16
N ALA A 40 -9.05 1.78 9.11
CA ALA A 40 -7.86 2.65 9.16
C ALA A 40 -8.25 4.11 9.38
N LEU A 41 -9.28 4.62 8.68
CA LEU A 41 -9.81 5.97 8.92
C LEU A 41 -10.38 6.12 10.34
N SER A 42 -11.05 5.09 10.85
CA SER A 42 -11.54 5.04 12.23
C SER A 42 -10.38 5.21 13.23
N ALA A 43 -9.31 4.44 13.08
CA ALA A 43 -8.12 4.55 13.94
C ALA A 43 -7.47 5.95 13.89
N VAL A 44 -7.30 6.53 12.69
CA VAL A 44 -6.67 7.85 12.53
C VAL A 44 -7.54 8.97 13.12
N THR A 45 -8.86 8.93 12.87
CA THR A 45 -9.76 9.97 13.34
C THR A 45 -10.02 9.89 14.83
N HIS A 46 -10.06 8.68 15.42
CA HIS A 46 -10.23 8.44 16.85
C HIS A 46 -8.92 8.41 17.65
N ALA A 47 -7.78 8.79 17.06
CA ALA A 47 -6.46 8.61 17.67
C ALA A 47 -6.27 9.27 19.06
N ARG A 48 -7.15 10.21 19.45
CA ARG A 48 -7.14 10.90 20.75
C ARG A 48 -8.37 10.60 21.62
N GLU A 49 -9.22 9.68 21.19
CA GLU A 49 -10.45 9.29 21.89
C GLU A 49 -10.22 8.06 22.77
N ASN A 50 -11.13 7.81 23.71
CA ASN A 50 -11.02 6.71 24.68
C ASN A 50 -11.15 5.31 24.03
N ASP A 51 -11.75 5.23 22.84
CA ASP A 51 -12.01 3.98 22.12
C ASP A 51 -10.84 3.52 21.23
N ILE A 52 -9.79 4.34 21.06
CA ILE A 52 -8.65 4.03 20.19
C ILE A 52 -8.00 2.68 20.49
N GLY A 53 -7.90 2.30 21.77
CA GLY A 53 -7.33 1.01 22.16
C GLY A 53 -8.12 -0.17 21.59
N ALA A 54 -9.45 -0.12 21.69
CA ALA A 54 -10.33 -1.16 21.16
C ALA A 54 -10.32 -1.22 19.63
N ILE A 55 -10.20 -0.06 18.96
CA ILE A 55 -10.09 0.02 17.50
C ILE A 55 -8.78 -0.64 17.04
N LEU A 56 -7.63 -0.28 17.65
CA LEU A 56 -6.34 -0.86 17.30
C LEU A 56 -6.29 -2.36 17.57
N GLU A 57 -6.87 -2.83 18.69
CA GLU A 57 -6.95 -4.27 19.01
C GLU A 57 -7.79 -5.03 17.98
N ALA A 58 -8.91 -4.46 17.55
CA ALA A 58 -9.76 -5.06 16.50
C ALA A 58 -9.00 -5.17 15.18
N ILE A 59 -8.26 -4.11 14.81
CA ILE A 59 -7.44 -4.08 13.60
C ILE A 59 -6.34 -5.14 13.66
N VAL A 60 -5.57 -5.20 14.75
CA VAL A 60 -4.51 -6.20 14.91
C VAL A 60 -5.07 -7.62 14.85
N THR A 61 -6.22 -7.86 15.48
CA THR A 61 -6.87 -9.18 15.47
C THR A 61 -7.30 -9.60 14.06
N ALA A 62 -7.83 -8.67 13.26
CA ALA A 62 -8.17 -8.93 11.87
C ALA A 62 -6.92 -9.17 11.03
N LEU A 63 -5.91 -8.31 11.16
CA LEU A 63 -4.65 -8.38 10.42
C LEU A 63 -3.88 -9.69 10.65
N ARG A 64 -3.94 -10.28 11.86
CA ARG A 64 -3.34 -11.59 12.13
C ARG A 64 -3.91 -12.73 11.28
N ARG A 65 -5.13 -12.57 10.75
CA ARG A 65 -5.83 -13.56 9.93
C ARG A 65 -5.80 -13.22 8.44
N MET A 66 -5.31 -12.04 8.10
CA MET A 66 -5.18 -11.59 6.72
C MET A 66 -3.76 -11.89 6.24
N ASP A 67 -3.63 -12.35 5.02
CA ASP A 67 -2.32 -12.41 4.38
C ASP A 67 -1.81 -10.98 4.17
N GLY A 68 -0.53 -10.74 4.48
CA GLY A 68 0.09 -9.45 4.20
C GLY A 68 0.19 -9.27 2.69
N ASN A 69 -0.55 -8.28 2.18
CA ASN A 69 -0.53 -7.86 0.78
C ASN A 69 -0.35 -6.34 0.72
N GLU A 70 -0.14 -5.81 -0.49
CA GLU A 70 0.14 -4.39 -0.71
C GLU A 70 -0.96 -3.46 -0.17
N ALA A 71 -2.23 -3.85 -0.28
CA ALA A 71 -3.34 -3.06 0.26
C ALA A 71 -3.31 -3.04 1.79
N THR A 72 -3.08 -4.19 2.43
CA THR A 72 -2.97 -4.29 3.89
C THR A 72 -1.79 -3.48 4.42
N GLU A 73 -0.64 -3.53 3.74
CA GLU A 73 0.56 -2.76 4.08
C GLU A 73 0.32 -1.25 4.01
N PHE A 74 -0.34 -0.79 2.96
CA PHE A 74 -0.70 0.61 2.80
C PHE A 74 -1.52 1.14 3.99
N TYR A 75 -2.52 0.37 4.44
CA TYR A 75 -3.36 0.79 5.57
C TYR A 75 -2.63 0.69 6.92
N VAL A 76 -1.73 -0.27 7.09
CA VAL A 76 -0.85 -0.35 8.27
C VAL A 76 0.05 0.88 8.36
N GLU A 77 0.64 1.32 7.24
CA GLU A 77 1.45 2.53 7.18
C GLU A 77 0.61 3.79 7.39
N LEU A 78 -0.57 3.88 6.77
CA LEU A 78 -1.50 4.99 6.97
C LEU A 78 -1.84 5.18 8.46
N ILE A 79 -2.11 4.08 9.17
CA ILE A 79 -2.40 4.11 10.61
C ILE A 79 -1.16 4.61 11.37
N GLU A 80 0.02 4.04 11.13
CA GLU A 80 1.27 4.46 11.80
C GLU A 80 1.51 5.97 11.64
N GLN A 81 1.39 6.49 10.41
CA GLN A 81 1.59 7.92 10.14
C GLN A 81 0.50 8.78 10.77
N GLY A 82 -0.77 8.36 10.66
CA GLY A 82 -1.92 9.12 11.13
C GLY A 82 -2.01 9.24 12.65
N ILE A 83 -1.46 8.28 13.41
CA ILE A 83 -1.45 8.30 14.87
C ILE A 83 -0.10 8.69 15.48
N SER A 84 0.94 8.91 14.67
CA SER A 84 2.34 9.13 15.09
C SER A 84 2.55 10.21 16.18
N HIS A 85 1.67 11.22 16.25
CA HIS A 85 1.71 12.31 17.23
C HIS A 85 0.72 12.14 18.40
N THR A 86 0.35 10.90 18.70
CA THR A 86 -0.58 10.53 19.78
C THR A 86 0.02 9.45 20.67
N GLU A 87 -0.53 9.27 21.87
CA GLU A 87 -0.12 8.19 22.78
C GLU A 87 -0.42 6.80 22.19
N ALA A 88 -1.39 6.70 21.28
CA ALA A 88 -1.74 5.46 20.60
C ALA A 88 -0.60 4.90 19.73
N ALA A 89 0.34 5.74 19.29
CA ALA A 89 1.50 5.31 18.51
C ALA A 89 2.38 4.29 19.27
N GLU A 90 2.53 4.44 20.59
CA GLU A 90 3.31 3.49 21.40
C GLU A 90 2.61 2.14 21.52
N THR A 91 1.28 2.14 21.66
CA THR A 91 0.46 0.92 21.67
C THR A 91 0.54 0.22 20.33
N TRP A 92 0.40 0.96 19.23
CA TRP A 92 0.52 0.41 17.88
C TRP A 92 1.90 -0.19 17.61
N ARG A 93 2.98 0.48 18.02
CA ARG A 93 4.36 -0.03 17.87
C ARG A 93 4.59 -1.34 18.63
N LYS A 94 3.96 -1.52 19.79
CA LYS A 94 4.00 -2.79 20.55
C LYS A 94 3.34 -3.91 19.75
N TYR A 95 2.17 -3.67 19.17
CA TYR A 95 1.49 -4.64 18.31
C TYR A 95 2.31 -4.98 17.06
N MET A 96 2.91 -3.99 16.40
CA MET A 96 3.79 -4.21 15.23
C MET A 96 4.99 -5.10 15.55
N THR A 97 5.50 -5.02 16.78
CA THR A 97 6.70 -5.76 17.19
C THR A 97 6.35 -7.17 17.67
N ALA A 98 5.27 -7.32 18.44
CA ALA A 98 4.90 -8.61 19.05
C ALA A 98 4.02 -9.47 18.14
N ASP A 99 3.01 -8.87 17.53
CA ASP A 99 1.89 -9.60 16.93
C ASP A 99 1.87 -9.56 15.41
N LEU A 100 2.47 -8.52 14.83
CA LEU A 100 2.51 -8.26 13.39
C LEU A 100 3.96 -8.20 12.90
N SER A 101 4.86 -8.97 13.52
CA SER A 101 6.29 -9.03 13.19
C SER A 101 6.55 -9.42 11.72
N PHE A 102 5.63 -10.11 11.07
CA PHE A 102 5.66 -10.33 9.61
C PHE A 102 5.70 -9.00 8.83
N PHE A 103 5.01 -7.95 9.28
CA PHE A 103 5.05 -6.64 8.63
C PHE A 103 6.39 -5.90 8.82
N ARG A 104 7.22 -6.30 9.79
CA ARG A 104 8.51 -5.65 10.10
C ARG A 104 9.76 -6.49 9.84
N SER A 105 9.64 -7.81 9.67
CA SER A 105 10.83 -8.66 9.58
C SER A 105 11.63 -8.41 8.30
N GLU A 106 12.96 -8.43 8.39
CA GLU A 106 13.86 -8.30 7.24
C GLU A 106 13.59 -9.39 6.19
N SER A 107 13.24 -10.60 6.63
CA SER A 107 12.86 -11.70 5.76
C SER A 107 11.56 -11.42 5.00
N ALA A 108 10.57 -10.82 5.65
CA ALA A 108 9.35 -10.41 4.96
C ALA A 108 9.61 -9.23 4.02
N GLN A 109 10.50 -8.31 4.39
CA GLN A 109 10.90 -7.22 3.49
C GLN A 109 11.58 -7.74 2.23
N LYS A 110 12.52 -8.67 2.38
CA LYS A 110 13.17 -9.36 1.25
C LYS A 110 12.17 -10.14 0.40
N LEU A 111 11.24 -10.85 1.03
CA LEU A 111 10.19 -11.59 0.33
C LEU A 111 9.27 -10.64 -0.48
N ARG A 112 9.01 -9.43 0.02
CA ARG A 112 8.26 -8.38 -0.71
C ARG A 112 9.04 -7.84 -1.90
N GLU A 113 10.31 -7.51 -1.69
CA GLU A 113 11.19 -7.03 -2.77
C GLU A 113 11.28 -8.08 -3.89
N GLN A 114 11.45 -9.35 -3.52
CA GLN A 114 11.41 -10.49 -4.44
C GLN A 114 10.05 -10.62 -5.15
N GLY A 115 8.93 -10.57 -4.42
CA GLY A 115 7.60 -10.64 -5.02
C GLY A 115 7.29 -9.50 -6.01
N ARG A 116 7.77 -8.28 -5.74
CA ARG A 116 7.65 -7.14 -6.66
C ARG A 116 8.53 -7.29 -7.91
N ALA A 117 9.71 -7.87 -7.76
CA ALA A 117 10.56 -8.20 -8.91
C ALA A 117 9.89 -9.29 -9.75
N GLU A 118 9.41 -10.38 -9.13
CA GLU A 118 8.70 -11.48 -9.80
C GLU A 118 7.45 -11.01 -10.54
N GLY A 119 6.62 -10.17 -9.92
CA GLY A 119 5.45 -9.58 -10.57
C GLY A 119 5.82 -8.76 -11.80
N ARG A 120 6.84 -7.89 -11.69
CA ARG A 120 7.33 -7.10 -12.84
C ARG A 120 7.88 -7.97 -13.96
N MET A 121 8.56 -9.07 -13.64
CA MET A 121 9.04 -10.04 -14.63
C MET A 121 7.88 -10.71 -15.36
N GLN A 122 6.82 -11.09 -14.65
CA GLN A 122 5.61 -11.67 -15.25
C GLN A 122 4.89 -10.65 -16.15
N ASP A 123 4.69 -9.41 -15.68
CA ASP A 123 4.07 -8.34 -16.46
C ASP A 123 4.84 -8.03 -17.75
N LEU A 124 6.18 -7.96 -17.65
CA LEU A 124 7.06 -7.74 -18.79
C LEU A 124 6.88 -8.81 -19.86
N LEU A 125 6.93 -10.09 -19.46
CA LEU A 125 6.76 -11.22 -20.40
C LEU A 125 5.35 -11.22 -21.00
N MET A 126 4.32 -10.93 -20.20
CA MET A 126 2.94 -10.82 -20.67
C MET A 126 2.79 -9.71 -21.73
N ILE A 127 3.38 -8.53 -21.50
CA ILE A 127 3.33 -7.40 -22.45
C ILE A 127 4.04 -7.77 -23.76
N LEU A 128 5.25 -8.34 -23.70
CA LEU A 128 6.00 -8.73 -24.89
C LEU A 128 5.24 -9.78 -25.72
N GLN A 129 4.66 -10.78 -25.04
CA GLN A 129 3.81 -11.78 -25.67
C GLN A 129 2.57 -11.15 -26.32
N HIS A 130 1.89 -10.25 -25.61
CA HIS A 130 0.71 -9.57 -26.14
C HIS A 130 1.02 -8.71 -27.38
N ARG A 131 2.21 -8.07 -27.39
CA ARG A 131 2.71 -7.30 -28.53
C ARG A 131 3.27 -8.15 -29.67
N GLY A 132 3.33 -9.47 -29.51
CA GLY A 132 3.89 -10.39 -30.50
C GLY A 132 5.41 -10.27 -30.67
N VAL A 133 6.11 -9.70 -29.68
CA VAL A 133 7.58 -9.66 -29.67
C VAL A 133 8.08 -11.05 -29.30
N ALA A 134 8.87 -11.67 -30.19
CA ALA A 134 9.40 -13.01 -29.96
C ALA A 134 10.42 -12.99 -28.81
N VAL A 135 10.13 -13.73 -27.74
CA VAL A 135 11.02 -13.91 -26.60
C VAL A 135 11.61 -15.32 -26.66
N SER A 136 12.94 -15.42 -26.76
CA SER A 136 13.64 -16.70 -26.67
C SER A 136 13.71 -17.18 -25.22
N ASP A 137 13.91 -18.49 -25.01
CA ASP A 137 14.08 -19.04 -23.66
C ASP A 137 15.24 -18.36 -22.91
N VAL A 138 16.35 -18.09 -23.62
CA VAL A 138 17.52 -17.38 -23.08
C VAL A 138 17.15 -15.98 -22.58
N ALA A 139 16.33 -15.25 -23.34
CA ALA A 139 15.90 -13.92 -22.93
C ALA A 139 14.89 -13.96 -21.78
N ALA A 140 13.99 -14.93 -21.79
CA ALA A 140 13.05 -15.15 -20.69
C ALA A 140 13.79 -15.52 -19.39
N ASP A 141 14.84 -16.33 -19.47
CA ASP A 141 15.68 -16.68 -18.32
C ASP A 141 16.49 -15.49 -17.82
N ARG A 142 17.02 -14.65 -18.73
CA ARG A 142 17.68 -13.39 -18.36
C ARG A 142 16.72 -12.43 -17.64
N ILE A 143 15.47 -12.36 -18.08
CA ILE A 143 14.43 -11.57 -17.40
C ILE A 143 14.19 -12.14 -16.01
N ARG A 144 13.93 -13.45 -15.90
CA ARG A 144 13.61 -14.14 -14.63
C ARG A 144 14.74 -14.13 -13.60
N ALA A 145 15.99 -14.01 -14.03
CA ALA A 145 17.16 -13.96 -13.18
C ALA A 145 17.55 -12.52 -12.75
N CYS A 146 16.77 -11.50 -13.13
CA CYS A 146 17.08 -10.11 -12.82
C CYS A 146 16.49 -9.71 -11.46
N ASP A 147 17.37 -9.49 -10.48
CA ASP A 147 17.00 -9.00 -9.13
C ASP A 147 17.13 -7.47 -9.00
N ASP A 148 17.53 -6.75 -10.07
CA ASP A 148 17.67 -5.29 -10.08
C ASP A 148 16.34 -4.61 -10.43
N GLU A 149 15.71 -4.02 -9.42
CA GLU A 149 14.43 -3.33 -9.54
C GLU A 149 14.43 -2.17 -10.55
N ALA A 150 15.51 -1.39 -10.59
CA ALA A 150 15.63 -0.24 -11.50
C ALA A 150 15.79 -0.71 -12.95
N GLN A 151 16.49 -1.82 -13.14
CA GLN A 151 16.62 -2.48 -14.43
C GLN A 151 15.28 -3.05 -14.91
N LEU A 152 14.57 -3.80 -14.06
CA LEU A 152 13.23 -4.33 -14.38
C LEU A 152 12.24 -3.21 -14.75
N THR A 153 12.26 -2.10 -14.01
CA THR A 153 11.41 -0.93 -14.31
C THR A 153 11.75 -0.31 -15.66
N THR A 154 13.03 -0.24 -16.00
CA THR A 154 13.50 0.27 -17.29
C THR A 154 13.05 -0.63 -18.43
N TRP A 155 13.18 -1.95 -18.28
CA TRP A 155 12.69 -2.92 -19.26
C TRP A 155 11.17 -2.87 -19.39
N LEU A 156 10.43 -2.77 -18.29
CA LEU A 156 8.97 -2.67 -18.32
C LEU A 156 8.52 -1.47 -19.16
N ARG A 157 9.12 -0.30 -18.95
CA ARG A 157 8.81 0.89 -19.76
C ARG A 157 9.17 0.68 -21.23
N ARG A 158 10.35 0.11 -21.53
CA ARG A 158 10.77 -0.16 -22.92
C ARG A 158 9.87 -1.17 -23.62
N SER A 159 9.35 -2.15 -22.89
CA SER A 159 8.49 -3.22 -23.44
C SER A 159 7.23 -2.71 -24.13
N LEU A 160 6.83 -1.46 -23.87
CA LEU A 160 5.70 -0.80 -24.50
C LEU A 160 5.99 -0.38 -25.94
N ASP A 161 7.26 -0.08 -26.26
CA ASP A 161 7.66 0.54 -27.53
C ASP A 161 8.52 -0.38 -28.41
N VAL A 162 9.41 -1.19 -27.80
CA VAL A 162 10.43 -1.97 -28.52
C VAL A 162 9.83 -3.00 -29.50
N SER A 163 10.47 -3.22 -30.64
CA SER A 163 10.06 -4.24 -31.62
C SER A 163 10.80 -5.57 -31.47
N SER A 164 11.84 -5.62 -30.64
CA SER A 164 12.63 -6.83 -30.37
C SER A 164 13.12 -6.85 -28.92
N VAL A 165 13.57 -8.02 -28.48
CA VAL A 165 14.11 -8.20 -27.13
C VAL A 165 15.52 -7.63 -26.99
N ASP A 166 16.31 -7.54 -28.06
CA ASP A 166 17.62 -6.87 -28.02
C ASP A 166 17.46 -5.38 -27.68
N GLN A 167 16.48 -4.71 -28.31
CA GLN A 167 16.13 -3.32 -27.99
C GLN A 167 15.63 -3.14 -26.55
N LEU A 168 14.98 -4.16 -25.99
CA LEU A 168 14.56 -4.17 -24.58
C LEU A 168 15.80 -4.04 -23.68
N PHE A 169 16.80 -4.89 -23.94
CA PHE A 169 18.06 -4.93 -23.20
C PHE A 169 18.97 -3.73 -23.53
N GLY A 170 18.76 -3.06 -24.66
CA GLY A 170 19.59 -1.94 -25.14
C GLY A 170 20.80 -2.41 -25.94
N GLU A 171 20.65 -3.55 -26.61
CA GLU A 171 21.64 -4.23 -27.46
C GLU A 171 21.27 -4.10 -28.95
#